data_AF-A0A2D5WA27-F1
#
_entry.id   AF-A0A2D5WA27-F1
#
_cell.length_a   1.000
_cell.length_b   1.000
_cell.length_c   1.000
_cell.angle_alpha   90.00
_cell.angle_beta   90.00
_cell.angle_gamma   90.00
#
_symmetry.space_group_name_H-M   'P 1'
#
loop_
_entity.id
_entity.type
_entity.pdbx_description
1 polymer ?
#
loop_
_entity_poly.entity_id
_entity_poly.type
_entity_poly.pdbx_seq_one_letter_code
_entity_poly.pdbx_strand_id
1 'polypeptide(L)'
;MTWRGMWTWSWRTARPEMTPDDFQARLRRQRRDPQPAAPDAPRDDARDRGGEEGEGGLARAERAVTGSRASEPPTSEFPVSGLPASGAPASEFPTAGARAARAGSKGRGAGLPPWLGRRLRREGAGRAADSAAAGDGGEPPSLDAPGGLVVTPTEHGPWCARETVNGGDQLHGDWALDEVFHAAPADAVLLTADQGLAELDLRHALYLDTETTGLSGGAGTTVFMIGLGAFEAGGNFRTWQGFLRGPEEEKALLEEVARRIRAKRGLVSFFGKSFDRHRLEDKMRAVGVEPPFEGRPHLDLYHPLRRLYGAALPDGRLRTMEARLCGFERVGDLPGSEAPAAWLNFLRGRAHRLEGVFRHNLEDVLSLVTLAAHLGRSRAEQRADGRPLSGHGAARAVSLARALVSNGQRAAAISWYERARERLELPSRTLELEYAEALRLLRQPRAEVALREFCTAVDDRLTVPALVSLAKVAEHWHGDRGEAAGLCRRALGLIERHHSGAEGARLTRDLTRRLARCGAD
;
A
#
# COMPACT_ATOMS: atom_id res chain seq x y z
N MET A 1 24.12 -46.66 -37.51
CA MET A 1 22.87 -46.27 -38.17
C MET A 1 22.21 -45.24 -37.25
N THR A 2 22.49 -43.93 -37.28
CA THR A 2 22.99 -43.02 -38.34
C THR A 2 22.13 -42.97 -39.60
N TRP A 3 21.33 -41.91 -39.76
CA TRP A 3 21.43 -40.82 -40.75
C TRP A 3 20.27 -39.82 -40.45
N ARG A 4 20.53 -38.54 -40.12
CA ARG A 4 20.95 -37.40 -40.96
C ARG A 4 19.80 -36.76 -41.77
N GLY A 5 19.55 -35.49 -41.47
CA GLY A 5 18.70 -34.57 -42.23
C GLY A 5 19.21 -33.13 -42.06
N MET A 6 20.42 -32.85 -42.55
CA MET A 6 20.92 -31.48 -42.66
C MET A 6 20.24 -30.78 -43.84
N TRP A 7 19.86 -29.51 -43.67
CA TRP A 7 20.23 -28.46 -44.64
C TRP A 7 20.58 -27.18 -43.89
N THR A 8 21.77 -26.68 -44.18
CA THR A 8 22.33 -25.42 -43.67
C THR A 8 21.98 -24.26 -44.59
N TRP A 9 22.07 -23.02 -44.08
CA TRP A 9 22.48 -21.76 -44.74
C TRP A 9 22.19 -20.65 -43.71
N SER A 10 22.95 -19.58 -43.49
CA SER A 10 24.31 -19.14 -43.83
C SER A 10 24.43 -17.76 -43.14
N TRP A 11 25.48 -17.51 -42.34
CA TRP A 11 25.65 -16.20 -41.69
C TRP A 11 26.32 -15.19 -42.64
N ARG A 12 25.76 -13.97 -42.76
CA ARG A 12 26.50 -12.68 -42.91
C ARG A 12 25.57 -11.46 -43.09
N THR A 13 25.46 -10.66 -42.03
CA THR A 13 25.61 -9.19 -42.09
C THR A 13 26.09 -8.74 -40.72
N ALA A 14 27.40 -8.55 -40.58
CA ALA A 14 27.97 -8.05 -39.33
C ALA A 14 27.54 -6.59 -39.11
N ARG A 15 26.92 -6.29 -37.98
CA ARG A 15 26.94 -4.93 -37.42
C ARG A 15 28.31 -4.72 -36.78
N PRO A 16 28.97 -3.56 -36.95
CA PRO A 16 30.27 -3.34 -36.34
C PRO A 16 30.16 -3.33 -34.82
N GLU A 17 31.10 -3.99 -34.15
CA GLU A 17 31.23 -3.88 -32.70
C GLU A 17 31.63 -2.44 -32.34
N MET A 18 30.79 -1.79 -31.54
CA MET A 18 31.00 -0.41 -31.11
C MET A 18 32.10 -0.39 -30.05
N THR A 19 33.21 0.29 -30.33
CA THR A 19 34.35 0.31 -29.42
C THR A 19 34.06 1.17 -28.18
N PRO A 20 34.79 0.98 -27.05
CA PRO A 20 34.67 1.84 -25.88
C PRO A 20 34.87 3.34 -26.20
N ASP A 21 35.69 3.66 -27.21
CA ASP A 21 35.95 5.03 -27.65
C ASP A 21 34.76 5.62 -28.44
N ASP A 22 34.05 4.83 -29.24
CA ASP A 22 32.80 5.25 -29.91
C ASP A 22 31.72 5.64 -28.88
N PHE A 23 31.62 4.89 -27.78
CA PHE A 23 30.71 5.17 -26.68
C PHE A 23 31.07 6.49 -25.96
N GLN A 24 32.36 6.72 -25.69
CA GLN A 24 32.86 7.98 -25.13
C GLN A 24 32.64 9.18 -26.08
N ALA A 25 32.86 9.01 -27.38
CA ALA A 25 32.60 10.04 -28.39
C ALA A 25 31.10 10.42 -28.45
N ARG A 26 30.20 9.44 -28.32
CA ARG A 26 28.75 9.64 -28.29
C ARG A 26 28.29 10.42 -27.04
N LEU A 27 28.85 10.11 -25.87
CA LEU A 27 28.60 10.86 -24.63
C LEU A 27 29.09 12.32 -24.71
N ARG A 28 30.20 12.58 -25.40
CA ARG A 28 30.70 13.96 -25.63
C ARG A 28 29.79 14.77 -26.56
N ARG A 29 29.14 14.13 -27.54
CA ARG A 29 28.16 14.80 -28.41
C ARG A 29 26.85 15.12 -27.69
N GLN A 30 26.36 14.26 -26.80
CA GLN A 30 25.16 14.54 -25.98
C GLN A 30 25.34 15.65 -24.94
N ARG A 31 26.56 16.10 -24.65
CA ARG A 31 26.86 17.23 -23.74
C ARG A 31 26.97 18.59 -24.46
N ARG A 32 26.63 18.67 -25.74
CA ARG A 32 26.57 19.93 -26.50
C ARG A 32 25.26 20.04 -27.27
N ASP A 33 24.23 20.49 -26.57
CA ASP A 33 23.25 21.43 -27.13
C ASP A 33 22.83 22.44 -26.04
N PRO A 34 22.50 23.69 -26.39
CA PRO A 34 22.39 24.78 -25.41
C PRO A 34 20.98 24.89 -24.82
N GLN A 35 20.91 25.16 -23.52
CA GLN A 35 19.67 25.50 -22.82
C GLN A 35 19.20 26.92 -23.25
N PRO A 36 17.94 27.13 -23.64
CA PRO A 36 17.45 28.45 -24.05
C PRO A 36 17.37 29.40 -22.85
N ALA A 37 17.75 30.66 -23.07
CA ALA A 37 17.78 31.69 -22.04
C ALA A 37 16.37 32.12 -21.59
N ALA A 38 16.23 32.44 -20.31
CA ALA A 38 15.03 33.09 -19.77
C ALA A 38 15.06 34.61 -20.05
N PRO A 39 13.91 35.27 -20.30
CA PRO A 39 13.87 36.70 -20.58
C PRO A 39 14.03 37.55 -19.31
N ASP A 40 14.72 38.67 -19.42
CA ASP A 40 15.00 39.63 -18.35
C ASP A 40 13.75 40.37 -17.87
N ALA A 41 13.75 40.72 -16.57
CA ALA A 41 12.89 41.76 -15.99
C ALA A 41 13.81 42.83 -15.33
N PRO A 42 13.51 44.13 -15.50
CA PRO A 42 14.48 45.19 -15.25
C PRO A 42 14.71 45.49 -13.77
N ARG A 43 15.92 45.96 -13.45
CA ARG A 43 16.27 46.60 -12.18
C ARG A 43 16.33 48.11 -12.40
N ASP A 44 15.64 48.87 -11.56
CA ASP A 44 15.86 50.31 -11.39
C ASP A 44 16.86 50.57 -10.25
N ASP A 45 17.87 51.40 -10.53
CA ASP A 45 18.83 51.90 -9.55
C ASP A 45 18.39 53.26 -8.97
N ALA A 46 18.31 53.38 -7.64
CA ALA A 46 18.21 54.68 -6.97
C ALA A 46 18.80 54.71 -5.54
N ARG A 47 20.12 54.91 -5.48
CA ARG A 47 20.84 55.87 -4.61
C ARG A 47 20.37 56.14 -3.16
N ASP A 48 21.30 55.85 -2.24
CA ASP A 48 21.94 56.81 -1.32
C ASP A 48 21.10 57.55 -0.25
N ARG A 49 21.37 57.28 1.04
CA ARG A 49 21.93 58.25 2.04
C ARG A 49 21.80 57.78 3.50
N GLY A 50 22.86 57.99 4.29
CA GLY A 50 22.87 58.17 5.76
C GLY A 50 22.44 56.96 6.63
N GLY A 51 22.96 56.76 7.84
CA GLY A 51 23.83 57.59 8.68
C GLY A 51 23.28 57.66 10.10
N GLU A 52 24.16 57.57 11.11
CA GLU A 52 23.89 57.73 12.57
C GLU A 52 23.08 56.56 13.22
N GLU A 53 23.69 55.83 14.18
CA GLU A 53 23.72 56.07 15.64
C GLU A 53 22.36 55.82 16.33
N GLY A 54 22.25 55.11 17.47
CA GLY A 54 23.23 54.39 18.27
C GLY A 54 22.57 53.72 19.50
N GLU A 55 23.36 52.95 20.26
CA GLU A 55 23.20 52.55 21.67
C GLU A 55 21.90 51.92 22.25
N GLY A 56 22.11 51.06 23.26
CA GLY A 56 21.10 50.69 24.27
C GLY A 56 20.19 49.50 23.92
N GLY A 57 19.89 48.57 24.84
CA GLY A 57 20.28 48.50 26.24
C GLY A 57 19.19 47.93 27.14
N LEU A 58 19.18 46.61 27.30
CA LEU A 58 18.71 45.87 28.49
C LEU A 58 17.22 45.87 28.93
N ALA A 59 16.83 44.66 29.37
CA ALA A 59 16.01 44.35 30.56
C ALA A 59 14.47 44.21 30.47
N ARG A 60 14.05 42.96 30.79
CA ARG A 60 12.98 42.55 31.72
C ARG A 60 11.84 43.53 32.07
N ALA A 61 10.61 43.02 31.97
CA ALA A 61 9.66 43.05 33.09
C ALA A 61 8.68 41.87 33.07
N GLU A 62 8.48 41.24 34.22
CA GLU A 62 7.29 40.42 34.50
C GLU A 62 6.14 41.33 34.95
N ARG A 63 4.87 40.94 34.75
CA ARG A 63 3.89 40.72 35.85
C ARG A 63 2.49 40.34 35.37
N ALA A 64 1.74 39.70 36.27
CA ALA A 64 0.37 39.25 36.08
C ALA A 64 -0.68 40.18 36.71
N VAL A 65 -1.92 40.15 36.18
CA VAL A 65 -3.16 40.79 36.69
C VAL A 65 -4.34 39.89 36.23
N THR A 66 -4.85 38.94 37.03
CA THR A 66 -6.00 38.95 37.97
C THR A 66 -7.43 39.05 37.41
N GLY A 67 -8.31 38.12 37.86
CA GLY A 67 -9.78 38.28 37.99
C GLY A 67 -10.66 37.67 36.86
N SER A 68 -11.94 37.32 37.07
CA SER A 68 -12.73 37.04 38.29
C SER A 68 -14.14 36.50 37.96
N ARG A 69 -14.59 35.44 38.68
CA ARG A 69 -16.00 35.05 39.03
C ARG A 69 -17.08 34.61 38.00
N ALA A 70 -17.88 33.65 38.50
CA ALA A 70 -19.32 33.35 38.24
C ALA A 70 -19.72 32.73 36.87
N SER A 71 -20.73 31.85 36.75
CA SER A 71 -21.74 31.29 37.70
C SER A 71 -22.26 29.90 37.28
N GLU A 72 -22.84 29.14 38.22
CA GLU A 72 -23.70 27.94 38.03
C GLU A 72 -25.15 28.36 37.58
N PRO A 73 -26.25 27.54 37.56
CA PRO A 73 -26.48 26.10 37.86
C PRO A 73 -27.38 25.42 36.75
N PRO A 74 -28.23 24.36 36.95
CA PRO A 74 -28.52 23.49 38.12
C PRO A 74 -28.60 21.96 37.87
N THR A 75 -28.96 21.27 38.96
CA THR A 75 -28.99 19.82 39.24
C THR A 75 -30.37 19.14 39.08
N SER A 76 -30.41 17.80 39.11
CA SER A 76 -31.41 17.02 39.89
C SER A 76 -30.98 15.55 40.09
N GLU A 77 -31.52 14.87 41.11
CA GLU A 77 -31.02 13.59 41.67
C GLU A 77 -32.12 12.54 41.94
N PHE A 78 -31.84 11.27 41.63
CA PHE A 78 -32.25 10.00 42.33
C PHE A 78 -33.77 9.67 42.54
N PRO A 79 -34.21 8.46 43.04
CA PRO A 79 -33.48 7.31 43.64
C PRO A 79 -33.84 5.88 43.13
N VAL A 80 -33.57 4.83 43.94
CA VAL A 80 -33.41 3.38 43.59
C VAL A 80 -34.28 2.42 44.44
N SER A 81 -34.71 1.25 43.91
CA SER A 81 -35.12 0.00 44.62
C SER A 81 -35.35 -1.20 43.65
N GLY A 82 -35.46 -2.49 44.02
CA GLY A 82 -35.28 -3.10 45.36
C GLY A 82 -35.45 -4.65 45.61
N LEU A 83 -35.44 -5.58 44.63
CA LEU A 83 -35.43 -7.08 44.83
C LEU A 83 -36.73 -7.72 45.43
N PRO A 84 -36.98 -9.08 45.51
CA PRO A 84 -36.09 -10.21 45.88
C PRO A 84 -36.23 -11.55 45.08
N ALA A 85 -35.75 -12.68 45.63
CA ALA A 85 -35.33 -13.89 44.89
C ALA A 85 -35.71 -15.27 45.50
N SER A 86 -35.55 -16.32 44.68
CA SER A 86 -35.25 -17.74 45.00
C SER A 86 -34.72 -18.42 43.71
N GLY A 87 -34.07 -19.61 43.67
CA GLY A 87 -33.67 -20.59 44.70
C GLY A 87 -32.49 -21.47 44.22
N ALA A 88 -32.45 -22.76 44.60
CA ALA A 88 -31.40 -23.76 44.25
C ALA A 88 -32.02 -25.20 44.20
N PRO A 89 -31.32 -26.33 43.84
CA PRO A 89 -29.86 -26.53 43.71
C PRO A 89 -29.30 -27.45 42.58
N ALA A 90 -27.96 -27.38 42.42
CA ALA A 90 -26.94 -28.40 42.09
C ALA A 90 -27.14 -29.53 41.04
N SER A 91 -26.20 -29.61 40.10
CA SER A 91 -25.51 -30.85 39.69
C SER A 91 -24.08 -30.54 39.19
N GLU A 92 -23.16 -31.52 39.29
CA GLU A 92 -21.70 -31.35 39.12
C GLU A 92 -21.16 -31.87 37.75
N PHE A 93 -19.84 -31.65 37.56
CA PHE A 93 -18.91 -32.32 36.61
C PHE A 93 -18.65 -31.66 35.22
N PRO A 94 -17.43 -31.80 34.65
CA PRO A 94 -16.65 -30.62 34.28
C PRO A 94 -16.14 -30.60 32.83
N THR A 95 -15.71 -29.44 32.35
CA THR A 95 -14.83 -29.34 31.17
C THR A 95 -13.70 -28.31 31.33
N ALA A 96 -12.54 -28.72 30.82
CA ALA A 96 -11.23 -28.10 30.95
C ALA A 96 -11.16 -26.61 30.57
N GLY A 97 -10.39 -25.85 31.35
CA GLY A 97 -10.10 -24.45 31.07
C GLY A 97 -9.07 -24.27 29.94
N ALA A 98 -9.46 -23.59 28.87
CA ALA A 98 -8.53 -23.00 27.90
C ALA A 98 -8.45 -21.48 28.13
N ARG A 99 -7.43 -21.01 28.88
CA ARG A 99 -7.14 -19.58 29.01
C ARG A 99 -6.61 -19.05 27.68
N ALA A 100 -7.49 -18.53 26.83
CA ALA A 100 -7.10 -17.77 25.65
C ALA A 100 -6.35 -16.50 26.07
N ALA A 101 -5.04 -16.48 25.83
CA ALA A 101 -4.19 -15.33 26.14
C ALA A 101 -4.57 -14.14 25.25
N ARG A 102 -5.10 -13.07 25.87
CA ARG A 102 -5.31 -11.77 25.19
C ARG A 102 -3.96 -11.12 24.87
N ALA A 103 -3.36 -11.52 23.75
CA ALA A 103 -2.21 -10.84 23.17
C ALA A 103 -2.64 -9.48 22.60
N GLY A 104 -2.51 -8.42 23.40
CA GLY A 104 -2.82 -7.06 22.98
C GLY A 104 -1.83 -6.53 21.95
N SER A 105 -2.10 -6.73 20.66
CA SER A 105 -1.36 -6.08 19.58
C SER A 105 -1.75 -4.60 19.51
N LYS A 106 -0.94 -3.73 20.14
CA LYS A 106 -0.96 -2.28 19.85
C LYS A 106 -0.42 -2.03 18.44
N GLY A 107 -1.24 -2.33 17.43
CA GLY A 107 -1.01 -1.92 16.06
C GLY A 107 -0.90 -0.40 16.01
N ARG A 108 0.25 0.12 15.57
CA ARG A 108 0.37 1.54 15.23
C ARG A 108 -0.54 1.76 14.03
N GLY A 109 -1.61 2.54 14.22
CA GLY A 109 -2.55 2.84 13.14
C GLY A 109 -1.80 3.39 11.92
N ALA A 110 -1.89 2.69 10.79
CA ALA A 110 -1.39 3.21 9.53
C ALA A 110 -2.28 4.39 9.14
N GLY A 111 -1.75 5.61 9.26
CA GLY A 111 -2.45 6.81 8.84
C GLY A 111 -2.84 6.72 7.36
N LEU A 112 -3.98 7.31 7.02
CA LEU A 112 -4.51 7.31 5.66
C LEU A 112 -3.45 7.80 4.65
N PRO A 113 -3.32 7.17 3.46
CA PRO A 113 -2.31 7.55 2.47
C PRO A 113 -2.37 9.05 2.14
N PRO A 114 -1.24 9.76 1.98
CA PRO A 114 -1.26 11.22 1.80
C PRO A 114 -2.09 11.70 0.59
N TRP A 115 -2.17 10.91 -0.49
CA TRP A 115 -3.01 11.21 -1.65
C TRP A 115 -4.51 11.15 -1.29
N LEU A 116 -4.91 10.15 -0.49
CA LEU A 116 -6.28 9.94 -0.02
C LEU A 116 -6.66 10.98 1.03
N GLY A 117 -5.77 11.26 1.99
CA GLY A 117 -5.99 12.32 2.98
C GLY A 117 -6.15 13.70 2.32
N ARG A 118 -5.46 13.97 1.20
CA ARG A 118 -5.72 15.16 0.37
C ARG A 118 -7.07 15.11 -0.34
N ARG A 119 -7.50 13.96 -0.87
CA ARG A 119 -8.81 13.78 -1.53
C ARG A 119 -9.97 13.98 -0.54
N LEU A 120 -9.94 13.28 0.60
CA LEU A 120 -10.91 13.43 1.69
C LEU A 120 -11.04 14.87 2.21
N ARG A 121 -9.91 15.60 2.35
CA ARG A 121 -9.95 17.02 2.75
C ARG A 121 -10.52 17.95 1.68
N ARG A 122 -10.40 17.62 0.39
CA ARG A 122 -11.03 18.40 -0.70
C ARG A 122 -12.53 18.16 -0.74
N GLU A 123 -12.96 16.91 -0.61
CA GLU A 123 -14.37 16.51 -0.61
C GLU A 123 -15.10 17.07 0.63
N GLY A 124 -14.49 16.97 1.81
CA GLY A 124 -15.02 17.57 3.05
C GLY A 124 -15.01 19.12 3.09
N ALA A 125 -14.37 19.78 2.13
CA ALA A 125 -14.33 21.25 2.01
C ALA A 125 -15.44 21.83 1.11
N GLY A 126 -16.43 21.01 0.71
CA GLY A 126 -17.69 21.50 0.13
C GLY A 126 -17.58 22.24 -1.20
N ARG A 127 -16.49 22.05 -1.96
CA ARG A 127 -16.36 22.61 -3.31
C ARG A 127 -16.70 21.56 -4.35
N ALA A 128 -17.93 21.63 -4.87
CA ALA A 128 -18.20 21.14 -6.22
C ALA A 128 -17.24 21.86 -7.16
N ALA A 129 -16.36 21.10 -7.82
CA ALA A 129 -15.48 21.66 -8.81
C ALA A 129 -16.24 21.78 -10.13
N ASP A 130 -16.66 23.00 -10.47
CA ASP A 130 -16.95 23.36 -11.87
C ASP A 130 -15.63 23.31 -12.64
N SER A 131 -15.26 22.11 -13.12
CA SER A 131 -14.11 21.89 -14.01
C SER A 131 -14.57 21.69 -15.45
N ALA A 132 -15.24 22.71 -16.00
CA ALA A 132 -15.44 22.83 -17.44
C ALA A 132 -14.15 23.37 -18.09
N ALA A 133 -13.15 22.51 -18.27
CA ALA A 133 -11.96 22.79 -19.07
C ALA A 133 -11.46 21.49 -19.73
N ALA A 134 -11.24 21.52 -21.04
CA ALA A 134 -11.04 20.35 -21.88
C ALA A 134 -9.89 19.43 -21.44
N GLY A 135 -10.24 18.18 -21.12
CA GLY A 135 -9.34 17.03 -21.24
C GLY A 135 -9.58 16.36 -22.59
N ASP A 136 -8.64 16.56 -23.52
CA ASP A 136 -8.69 15.98 -24.86
C ASP A 136 -8.56 14.45 -24.80
N GLY A 137 -9.49 13.73 -25.47
CA GLY A 137 -9.50 12.25 -25.55
C GLY A 137 -10.54 11.51 -24.72
N GLY A 138 -11.34 12.15 -23.87
CA GLY A 138 -12.47 11.50 -23.19
C GLY A 138 -13.77 11.60 -24.01
N GLU A 139 -14.60 10.56 -23.99
CA GLU A 139 -15.85 10.45 -24.76
C GLU A 139 -16.79 11.67 -24.51
N PRO A 140 -17.48 12.18 -25.56
CA PRO A 140 -18.36 13.34 -25.43
C PRO A 140 -19.55 13.04 -24.50
N PRO A 141 -20.07 14.05 -23.78
CA PRO A 141 -21.29 13.88 -22.98
C PRO A 141 -22.49 13.49 -23.86
N SER A 142 -23.21 12.43 -23.47
CA SER A 142 -24.46 11.99 -24.11
C SER A 142 -25.68 12.21 -23.21
N LEU A 143 -26.86 12.33 -23.81
CA LEU A 143 -28.17 12.27 -23.14
C LEU A 143 -28.71 10.83 -23.06
N ASP A 144 -28.17 9.92 -23.85
CA ASP A 144 -28.60 8.52 -23.89
C ASP A 144 -28.05 7.73 -22.70
N ALA A 145 -28.83 6.76 -22.22
CA ALA A 145 -28.36 5.85 -21.18
C ALA A 145 -27.15 5.01 -21.65
N PRO A 146 -26.23 4.59 -20.75
CA PRO A 146 -25.08 3.76 -21.08
C PRO A 146 -25.42 2.51 -21.88
N GLY A 147 -24.53 2.14 -22.81
CA GLY A 147 -24.76 1.05 -23.74
C GLY A 147 -24.75 -0.32 -23.07
N GLY A 148 -25.60 -1.25 -23.52
CA GLY A 148 -25.62 -2.64 -23.05
C GLY A 148 -26.25 -2.87 -21.67
N LEU A 149 -26.96 -1.88 -21.12
CA LEU A 149 -27.73 -2.02 -19.89
C LEU A 149 -28.95 -2.95 -20.05
N VAL A 150 -29.07 -3.91 -19.14
CA VAL A 150 -30.20 -4.84 -19.02
C VAL A 150 -30.90 -4.60 -17.69
N VAL A 151 -32.21 -4.37 -17.75
CA VAL A 151 -33.08 -4.17 -16.58
C VAL A 151 -33.73 -5.50 -16.20
N THR A 152 -33.57 -5.90 -14.95
CA THR A 152 -34.17 -7.14 -14.40
C THR A 152 -35.20 -6.77 -13.34
N PRO A 153 -36.49 -7.14 -13.50
CA PRO A 153 -37.51 -6.91 -12.48
C PRO A 153 -37.35 -7.88 -11.30
N THR A 154 -37.62 -7.42 -10.09
CA THR A 154 -37.71 -8.25 -8.86
C THR A 154 -38.93 -7.83 -8.03
N GLU A 155 -39.25 -8.61 -6.99
CA GLU A 155 -40.29 -8.27 -5.99
C GLU A 155 -40.00 -6.97 -5.20
N HIS A 156 -38.75 -6.50 -5.21
CA HIS A 156 -38.29 -5.31 -4.52
C HIS A 156 -37.94 -4.16 -5.47
N GLY A 157 -38.44 -4.22 -6.71
CA GLY A 157 -38.18 -3.25 -7.77
C GLY A 157 -37.21 -3.77 -8.84
N PRO A 158 -37.01 -3.03 -9.92
CA PRO A 158 -35.99 -3.37 -10.91
C PRO A 158 -34.58 -3.09 -10.39
N TRP A 159 -33.59 -3.86 -10.88
CA TRP A 159 -32.19 -3.44 -10.89
C TRP A 159 -31.67 -3.43 -12.33
N CYS A 160 -30.59 -2.69 -12.56
CA CYS A 160 -29.99 -2.55 -13.88
C CYS A 160 -28.50 -2.93 -13.84
N ALA A 161 -28.01 -3.62 -14.88
CA ALA A 161 -26.60 -3.94 -15.00
C ALA A 161 -26.15 -4.11 -16.45
N ARG A 162 -24.84 -4.03 -16.68
CA ARG A 162 -24.18 -4.45 -17.91
C ARG A 162 -23.28 -5.65 -17.63
N GLU A 163 -23.15 -6.58 -18.57
CA GLU A 163 -22.14 -7.63 -18.50
C GLU A 163 -21.17 -7.54 -19.68
N THR A 164 -19.88 -7.69 -19.38
CA THR A 164 -18.78 -7.79 -20.35
C THR A 164 -18.08 -9.12 -20.15
N VAL A 165 -17.76 -9.81 -21.25
CA VAL A 165 -17.03 -11.08 -21.23
C VAL A 165 -15.70 -10.88 -21.95
N ASN A 166 -14.62 -11.23 -21.27
CA ASN A 166 -13.25 -11.18 -21.76
C ASN A 166 -12.68 -12.60 -21.83
N GLY A 167 -11.85 -12.88 -22.84
CA GLY A 167 -11.10 -14.14 -22.88
C GLY A 167 -10.13 -14.22 -21.70
N GLY A 168 -9.85 -15.43 -21.18
CA GLY A 168 -8.83 -15.59 -20.13
C GLY A 168 -7.44 -15.16 -20.60
N ASP A 169 -7.14 -15.40 -21.87
CA ASP A 169 -5.93 -15.00 -22.59
C ASP A 169 -5.92 -13.52 -23.01
N GLN A 170 -7.01 -12.77 -22.80
CA GLN A 170 -7.08 -11.36 -23.17
C GLN A 170 -6.08 -10.55 -22.35
N LEU A 171 -5.31 -9.71 -23.04
CA LEU A 171 -4.35 -8.81 -22.40
C LEU A 171 -5.02 -7.60 -21.74
N HIS A 172 -4.54 -7.25 -20.55
CA HIS A 172 -4.81 -6.00 -19.84
C HIS A 172 -3.47 -5.39 -19.38
N GLY A 173 -2.96 -4.46 -20.19
CA GLY A 173 -1.53 -4.12 -20.19
C GLY A 173 -0.70 -5.24 -20.82
N ASP A 174 0.46 -5.54 -20.23
CA ASP A 174 1.35 -6.62 -20.68
C ASP A 174 0.87 -8.03 -20.30
N TRP A 175 -0.19 -8.16 -19.49
CA TRP A 175 -0.59 -9.38 -18.77
C TRP A 175 -1.89 -9.98 -19.29
N ALA A 176 -1.94 -11.31 -19.45
CA ALA A 176 -3.19 -12.02 -19.65
C ALA A 176 -3.94 -12.16 -18.31
N LEU A 177 -5.27 -12.23 -18.34
CA LEU A 177 -6.08 -12.36 -17.13
C LEU A 177 -5.85 -13.72 -16.44
N ASP A 178 -5.70 -14.79 -17.22
CA ASP A 178 -5.49 -16.16 -16.75
C ASP A 178 -4.12 -16.43 -16.10
N GLU A 179 -3.13 -15.53 -16.25
CA GLU A 179 -1.87 -15.60 -15.50
C GLU A 179 -2.08 -15.58 -13.97
N VAL A 180 -3.23 -15.08 -13.51
CA VAL A 180 -3.62 -15.15 -12.09
C VAL A 180 -3.79 -16.58 -11.60
N PHE A 181 -3.97 -17.56 -12.49
CA PHE A 181 -4.05 -18.99 -12.14
C PHE A 181 -2.69 -19.56 -11.70
N HIS A 182 -1.59 -18.84 -12.00
CA HIS A 182 -0.22 -19.19 -11.62
C HIS A 182 0.32 -18.36 -10.44
N ALA A 183 -0.54 -17.57 -9.81
CA ALA A 183 -0.25 -16.82 -8.59
C ALA A 183 -0.12 -17.75 -7.37
N ALA A 184 0.94 -17.58 -6.58
CA ALA A 184 1.13 -18.31 -5.32
C ALA A 184 0.41 -17.60 -4.15
N PRO A 185 -0.59 -18.23 -3.49
CA PRO A 185 -1.26 -17.63 -2.32
C PRO A 185 -0.28 -17.34 -1.17
N ALA A 186 0.81 -18.11 -1.08
CA ALA A 186 1.88 -17.92 -0.10
C ALA A 186 2.54 -16.52 -0.16
N ASP A 187 2.57 -15.86 -1.32
CA ASP A 187 3.10 -14.50 -1.45
C ASP A 187 2.13 -13.49 -0.82
N ALA A 188 0.82 -13.65 -1.05
CA ALA A 188 -0.20 -12.83 -0.40
C ALA A 188 -0.21 -13.04 1.12
N VAL A 189 -0.11 -14.28 1.61
CA VAL A 189 -0.01 -14.59 3.05
C VAL A 189 1.25 -13.96 3.66
N LEU A 190 2.43 -14.11 3.04
CA LEU A 190 3.68 -13.52 3.51
C LEU A 190 3.60 -11.98 3.59
N LEU A 191 2.98 -11.36 2.58
CA LEU A 191 2.94 -9.91 2.42
C LEU A 191 1.76 -9.24 3.14
N THR A 192 0.82 -9.98 3.70
CA THR A 192 -0.26 -9.46 4.55
C THR A 192 -0.13 -9.89 6.01
N ALA A 193 0.48 -11.05 6.28
CA ALA A 193 0.39 -11.83 7.52
C ALA A 193 -1.03 -12.38 7.83
N ASP A 194 -1.91 -12.43 6.82
CA ASP A 194 -3.28 -12.93 6.91
C ASP A 194 -3.33 -14.41 6.47
N GLN A 195 -3.44 -15.32 7.43
CA GLN A 195 -3.50 -16.77 7.15
C GLN A 195 -4.81 -17.18 6.45
N GLY A 196 -5.88 -16.37 6.54
CA GLY A 196 -7.12 -16.64 5.82
C GLY A 196 -6.96 -16.59 4.30
N LEU A 197 -5.88 -15.98 3.80
CA LEU A 197 -5.56 -15.95 2.37
C LEU A 197 -4.86 -17.22 1.86
N ALA A 198 -4.47 -18.15 2.73
CA ALA A 198 -3.80 -19.38 2.31
C ALA A 198 -4.70 -20.29 1.45
N GLU A 199 -6.02 -20.23 1.69
CA GLU A 199 -7.04 -21.00 0.96
C GLU A 199 -7.73 -20.17 -0.14
N LEU A 200 -7.30 -18.92 -0.37
CA LEU A 200 -7.90 -18.06 -1.39
C LEU A 200 -7.43 -18.48 -2.80
N ASP A 201 -8.25 -19.29 -3.46
CA ASP A 201 -8.09 -19.59 -4.89
C ASP A 201 -8.62 -18.43 -5.75
N LEU A 202 -7.69 -17.71 -6.39
CA LEU A 202 -7.98 -16.56 -7.23
C LEU A 202 -8.79 -16.90 -8.50
N ARG A 203 -8.84 -18.18 -8.90
CA ARG A 203 -9.73 -18.69 -9.97
C ARG A 203 -11.21 -18.62 -9.57
N HIS A 204 -11.49 -18.68 -8.28
CA HIS A 204 -12.84 -18.72 -7.71
C HIS A 204 -13.17 -17.50 -6.83
N ALA A 205 -12.29 -16.50 -6.84
CA ALA A 205 -12.50 -15.22 -6.17
C ALA A 205 -13.48 -14.33 -6.95
N LEU A 206 -13.97 -13.29 -6.28
CA LEU A 206 -14.71 -12.17 -6.85
C LEU A 206 -13.84 -10.91 -6.79
N TYR A 207 -13.65 -10.26 -7.93
CA TYR A 207 -12.93 -9.01 -8.06
C TYR A 207 -13.94 -7.86 -7.94
N LEU A 208 -13.78 -7.01 -6.94
CA LEU A 208 -14.74 -5.98 -6.53
C LEU A 208 -14.12 -4.58 -6.60
N ASP A 209 -14.80 -3.69 -7.33
CA ASP A 209 -14.56 -2.25 -7.37
C ASP A 209 -15.90 -1.48 -7.30
N THR A 210 -15.93 -0.26 -6.76
CA THR A 210 -17.17 0.55 -6.65
C THR A 210 -16.99 2.03 -6.97
N GLU A 211 -17.98 2.60 -7.67
CA GLU A 211 -18.07 4.05 -7.85
C GLU A 211 -19.08 4.66 -6.89
N THR A 212 -18.68 5.77 -6.27
CA THR A 212 -19.42 6.37 -5.16
C THR A 212 -19.47 7.88 -5.25
N THR A 213 -20.52 8.51 -4.72
CA THR A 213 -20.67 9.98 -4.78
C THR A 213 -19.69 10.76 -3.89
N GLY A 214 -18.84 10.09 -3.09
CA GLY A 214 -17.79 10.73 -2.29
C GLY A 214 -17.12 9.79 -1.29
N LEU A 215 -15.88 10.07 -0.88
CA LEU A 215 -15.10 9.22 0.01
C LEU A 215 -15.28 9.53 1.50
N SER A 216 -15.94 10.63 1.88
CA SER A 216 -16.41 10.81 3.27
C SER A 216 -17.51 9.78 3.57
N GLY A 217 -17.25 8.80 4.44
CA GLY A 217 -18.28 7.83 4.84
C GLY A 217 -19.44 8.51 5.57
N GLY A 218 -20.68 8.07 5.31
CA GLY A 218 -21.90 8.60 5.91
C GLY A 218 -23.14 8.33 5.05
N ALA A 219 -24.32 8.61 5.60
CA ALA A 219 -25.62 8.31 4.97
C ALA A 219 -25.84 9.00 3.60
N GLY A 220 -25.08 10.05 3.28
CA GLY A 220 -25.16 10.79 2.02
C GLY A 220 -24.28 10.24 0.88
N THR A 221 -23.41 9.25 1.11
CA THR A 221 -22.71 8.59 0.01
C THR A 221 -23.60 7.52 -0.62
N THR A 222 -23.80 7.61 -1.93
CA THR A 222 -24.44 6.56 -2.73
C THR A 222 -23.39 5.76 -3.46
N VAL A 223 -23.50 4.43 -3.42
CA VAL A 223 -22.72 3.52 -4.27
C VAL A 223 -23.53 3.32 -5.54
N PHE A 224 -23.23 4.10 -6.58
CA PHE A 224 -24.05 4.12 -7.79
C PHE A 224 -23.59 3.10 -8.84
N MET A 225 -22.41 2.51 -8.65
CA MET A 225 -21.87 1.46 -9.49
C MET A 225 -21.13 0.40 -8.69
N ILE A 226 -21.32 -0.87 -9.04
CA ILE A 226 -20.61 -2.00 -8.44
C ILE A 226 -20.08 -2.90 -9.57
N GLY A 227 -18.76 -2.92 -9.74
CA GLY A 227 -18.06 -3.80 -10.66
C GLY A 227 -17.70 -5.12 -9.98
N LEU A 228 -18.21 -6.23 -10.51
CA LEU A 228 -18.02 -7.60 -10.02
C LEU A 228 -17.45 -8.49 -11.12
N GLY A 229 -16.14 -8.74 -11.09
CA GLY A 229 -15.44 -9.64 -12.00
C GLY A 229 -15.26 -11.05 -11.44
N ALA A 230 -15.44 -12.09 -12.25
CA ALA A 230 -15.02 -13.44 -11.90
C ALA A 230 -14.83 -14.33 -13.14
N PHE A 231 -13.98 -15.35 -13.00
CA PHE A 231 -13.87 -16.41 -14.01
C PHE A 231 -15.08 -17.35 -14.00
N GLU A 232 -15.44 -17.79 -15.20
CA GLU A 232 -16.41 -18.85 -15.49
C GLU A 232 -15.71 -20.19 -15.67
N ALA A 233 -16.47 -21.29 -15.66
CA ALA A 233 -15.92 -22.65 -15.82
C ALA A 233 -15.19 -22.87 -17.16
N GLY A 234 -15.50 -22.06 -18.19
CA GLY A 234 -14.82 -22.08 -19.50
C GLY A 234 -13.55 -21.24 -19.59
N GLY A 235 -13.06 -20.65 -18.49
CA GLY A 235 -11.85 -19.82 -18.47
C GLY A 235 -12.04 -18.35 -18.87
N ASN A 236 -13.19 -17.98 -19.44
CA ASN A 236 -13.55 -16.58 -19.68
C ASN A 236 -13.71 -15.81 -18.36
N PHE A 237 -13.34 -14.54 -18.37
CA PHE A 237 -13.59 -13.60 -17.29
C PHE A 237 -14.85 -12.79 -17.58
N ARG A 238 -15.85 -12.84 -16.70
CA ARG A 238 -17.07 -12.02 -16.80
C ARG A 238 -17.03 -10.91 -15.77
N THR A 239 -17.17 -9.67 -16.24
CA THR A 239 -17.42 -8.49 -15.41
C THR A 239 -18.89 -8.14 -15.48
N TRP A 240 -19.56 -8.10 -14.33
CA TRP A 240 -20.90 -7.54 -14.17
C TRP A 240 -20.80 -6.16 -13.53
N GLN A 241 -21.44 -5.18 -14.12
CA GLN A 241 -21.43 -3.79 -13.69
C GLN A 241 -22.86 -3.39 -13.31
N GLY A 242 -23.20 -3.56 -12.03
CA GLY A 242 -24.47 -3.13 -11.48
C GLY A 242 -24.52 -1.61 -11.40
N PHE A 243 -25.63 -1.01 -11.84
CA PHE A 243 -25.77 0.43 -11.97
C PHE A 243 -27.10 0.93 -11.41
N LEU A 244 -27.02 1.92 -10.53
CA LEU A 244 -28.15 2.51 -9.84
C LEU A 244 -28.76 3.63 -10.70
N ARG A 245 -29.90 3.38 -11.36
CA ARG A 245 -30.54 4.41 -12.21
C ARG A 245 -31.32 5.45 -11.40
N GLY A 246 -31.81 5.05 -10.22
CA GLY A 246 -32.48 5.92 -9.26
C GLY A 246 -32.40 5.30 -7.85
N PRO A 247 -32.54 6.11 -6.78
CA PRO A 247 -32.44 5.63 -5.40
C PRO A 247 -33.41 4.48 -5.05
N GLU A 248 -34.56 4.42 -5.72
CA GLU A 248 -35.58 3.38 -5.57
C GLU A 248 -35.10 1.98 -5.96
N GLU A 249 -34.05 1.87 -6.78
CA GLU A 249 -33.45 0.59 -7.19
C GLU A 249 -32.39 0.06 -6.20
N GLU A 250 -32.01 0.84 -5.18
CA GLU A 250 -30.84 0.54 -4.32
C GLU A 250 -31.01 -0.80 -3.59
N LYS A 251 -32.21 -1.14 -3.12
CA LYS A 251 -32.48 -2.42 -2.44
C LYS A 251 -32.31 -3.62 -3.38
N ALA A 252 -33.02 -3.62 -4.51
CA ALA A 252 -32.99 -4.71 -5.49
C ALA A 252 -31.57 -4.93 -6.06
N LEU A 253 -30.83 -3.83 -6.29
CA LEU A 253 -29.44 -3.89 -6.74
C LEU A 253 -28.52 -4.52 -5.67
N LEU A 254 -28.65 -4.10 -4.40
CA LEU A 254 -27.83 -4.62 -3.30
C LEU A 254 -28.15 -6.08 -2.95
N GLU A 255 -29.38 -6.54 -3.16
CA GLU A 255 -29.76 -7.95 -3.03
C GLU A 255 -29.05 -8.84 -4.05
N GLU A 256 -29.00 -8.41 -5.31
CA GLU A 256 -28.27 -9.10 -6.38
C GLU A 256 -26.76 -9.07 -6.16
N VAL A 257 -26.19 -7.93 -5.77
CA VAL A 257 -24.78 -7.83 -5.33
C VAL A 257 -24.52 -8.81 -4.19
N ALA A 258 -25.39 -8.86 -3.19
CA ALA A 258 -25.23 -9.74 -2.04
C ALA A 258 -25.27 -11.23 -2.46
N ARG A 259 -26.20 -11.60 -3.35
CA ARG A 259 -26.29 -12.95 -3.93
C ARG A 259 -25.01 -13.32 -4.70
N ARG A 260 -24.48 -12.42 -5.54
CA ARG A 260 -23.24 -12.66 -6.31
C ARG A 260 -22.02 -12.82 -5.39
N ILE A 261 -21.90 -12.04 -4.33
CA ILE A 261 -20.81 -12.20 -3.34
C ILE A 261 -20.96 -13.51 -2.54
N ARG A 262 -22.18 -13.90 -2.14
CA ARG A 262 -22.40 -15.18 -1.43
C ARG A 262 -21.96 -16.39 -2.24
N ALA A 263 -22.08 -16.34 -3.57
CA ALA A 263 -21.73 -17.41 -4.50
C ALA A 263 -20.21 -17.61 -4.73
N LYS A 264 -19.35 -16.74 -4.19
CA LYS A 264 -17.88 -16.82 -4.36
C LYS A 264 -17.18 -17.03 -3.02
N ARG A 265 -15.99 -17.66 -3.07
CA ARG A 265 -15.27 -18.13 -1.87
C ARG A 265 -14.37 -17.09 -1.22
N GLY A 266 -14.07 -16.00 -1.91
CA GLY A 266 -13.30 -14.88 -1.37
C GLY A 266 -13.32 -13.68 -2.30
N LEU A 267 -12.79 -12.57 -1.81
CA LEU A 267 -12.82 -11.26 -2.48
C LEU A 267 -11.42 -10.76 -2.79
N VAL A 268 -11.28 -10.06 -3.91
CA VAL A 268 -10.10 -9.26 -4.28
C VAL A 268 -10.57 -7.84 -4.53
N SER A 269 -9.89 -6.83 -3.99
CA SER A 269 -10.18 -5.42 -4.23
C SER A 269 -8.91 -4.58 -4.10
N PHE A 270 -8.96 -3.31 -4.53
CA PHE A 270 -7.88 -2.35 -4.26
C PHE A 270 -8.34 -1.35 -3.21
N PHE A 271 -7.79 -1.42 -2.00
CA PHE A 271 -8.13 -0.55 -0.87
C PHE A 271 -9.55 -0.70 -0.27
N GLY A 272 -10.35 -1.60 -0.84
CA GLY A 272 -11.71 -1.93 -0.39
C GLY A 272 -11.86 -2.57 0.99
N LYS A 273 -10.81 -3.05 1.67
CA LYS A 273 -10.90 -3.41 3.11
C LYS A 273 -11.22 -2.18 3.97
N SER A 274 -10.88 -0.97 3.50
CA SER A 274 -11.12 0.28 4.23
C SER A 274 -12.28 1.12 3.64
N PHE A 275 -12.76 0.80 2.43
CA PHE A 275 -13.72 1.61 1.68
C PHE A 275 -14.90 0.79 1.16
N ASP A 276 -14.75 0.09 0.04
CA ASP A 276 -15.85 -0.55 -0.71
C ASP A 276 -16.68 -1.50 0.16
N ARG A 277 -15.99 -2.38 0.90
CA ARG A 277 -16.64 -3.36 1.80
C ARG A 277 -17.53 -2.66 2.83
N HIS A 278 -16.98 -1.68 3.56
CA HIS A 278 -17.73 -1.00 4.63
C HIS A 278 -18.91 -0.20 4.08
N ARG A 279 -18.75 0.47 2.92
CA ARG A 279 -19.86 1.18 2.26
C ARG A 279 -20.99 0.25 1.84
N LEU A 280 -20.65 -0.89 1.23
CA LEU A 280 -21.64 -1.90 0.84
C LEU A 280 -22.30 -2.52 2.07
N GLU A 281 -21.55 -2.86 3.12
CA GLU A 281 -22.11 -3.35 4.38
C GLU A 281 -23.10 -2.36 5.01
N ASP A 282 -22.74 -1.09 5.13
CA ASP A 282 -23.58 -0.05 5.75
C ASP A 282 -24.84 0.22 4.90
N LYS A 283 -24.70 0.27 3.57
CA LYS A 283 -25.82 0.42 2.65
C LYS A 283 -26.76 -0.77 2.68
N MET A 284 -26.23 -1.99 2.62
CA MET A 284 -27.03 -3.22 2.73
C MET A 284 -27.84 -3.24 4.03
N ARG A 285 -27.22 -2.95 5.19
CA ARG A 285 -27.92 -2.84 6.47
C ARG A 285 -29.04 -1.79 6.44
N ALA A 286 -28.79 -0.61 5.84
CA ALA A 286 -29.77 0.47 5.77
C ALA A 286 -31.03 0.11 4.96
N VAL A 287 -30.93 -0.78 3.96
CA VAL A 287 -32.06 -1.27 3.15
C VAL A 287 -32.58 -2.66 3.58
N GLY A 288 -32.11 -3.20 4.70
CA GLY A 288 -32.55 -4.50 5.24
C GLY A 288 -31.96 -5.74 4.55
N VAL A 289 -30.82 -5.60 3.88
CA VAL A 289 -30.08 -6.68 3.21
C VAL A 289 -28.93 -7.16 4.09
N GLU A 290 -28.82 -8.47 4.31
CA GLU A 290 -27.77 -9.04 5.16
C GLU A 290 -26.39 -9.03 4.48
N PRO A 291 -25.36 -8.31 4.98
CA PRO A 291 -24.10 -8.16 4.28
C PRO A 291 -23.26 -9.45 4.17
N PRO A 292 -22.86 -9.87 2.96
CA PRO A 292 -22.27 -11.19 2.71
C PRO A 292 -20.75 -11.25 2.93
N PHE A 293 -20.16 -10.40 3.77
CA PHE A 293 -18.69 -10.25 3.87
C PHE A 293 -18.06 -10.97 5.08
N GLU A 294 -18.86 -11.42 6.05
CA GLU A 294 -18.35 -12.17 7.19
C GLU A 294 -17.80 -13.55 6.77
N GLY A 295 -16.76 -14.02 7.47
CA GLY A 295 -16.12 -15.32 7.25
C GLY A 295 -15.33 -15.48 5.94
N ARG A 296 -15.35 -14.51 5.02
CA ARG A 296 -14.73 -14.64 3.70
C ARG A 296 -13.29 -14.09 3.66
N PRO A 297 -12.31 -14.85 3.13
CA PRO A 297 -11.00 -14.34 2.76
C PRO A 297 -11.11 -13.13 1.83
N HIS A 298 -10.33 -12.08 2.12
CA HIS A 298 -10.36 -10.83 1.36
C HIS A 298 -8.94 -10.33 1.13
N LEU A 299 -8.45 -10.47 -0.11
CA LEU A 299 -7.18 -9.91 -0.55
C LEU A 299 -7.39 -8.45 -0.98
N ASP A 300 -7.03 -7.52 -0.10
CA ASP A 300 -6.86 -6.13 -0.49
C ASP A 300 -5.46 -5.94 -1.06
N LEU A 301 -5.37 -5.67 -2.37
CA LEU A 301 -4.12 -5.56 -3.11
C LEU A 301 -3.30 -4.32 -2.74
N TYR A 302 -3.91 -3.26 -2.22
CA TYR A 302 -3.22 -2.02 -1.89
C TYR A 302 -2.11 -2.25 -0.87
N HIS A 303 -2.41 -2.95 0.23
CA HIS A 303 -1.48 -3.14 1.34
C HIS A 303 -0.21 -3.94 0.97
N PRO A 304 -0.28 -5.14 0.35
CA PRO A 304 0.91 -5.90 -0.03
C PRO A 304 1.69 -5.24 -1.17
N LEU A 305 1.04 -4.63 -2.18
CA LEU A 305 1.74 -3.91 -3.24
C LEU A 305 2.42 -2.64 -2.73
N ARG A 306 1.77 -1.88 -1.84
CA ARG A 306 2.37 -0.71 -1.17
C ARG A 306 3.54 -1.10 -0.27
N ARG A 307 3.51 -2.30 0.33
CA ARG A 307 4.61 -2.89 1.11
C ARG A 307 5.79 -3.29 0.21
N LEU A 308 5.55 -3.91 -0.95
CA LEU A 308 6.60 -4.26 -1.91
C LEU A 308 7.26 -3.06 -2.57
N TYR A 309 6.46 -2.16 -3.17
CA TYR A 309 6.96 -1.21 -4.17
C TYR A 309 6.90 0.25 -3.73
N GLY A 310 6.15 0.58 -2.67
CA GLY A 310 5.85 1.97 -2.31
C GLY A 310 6.99 2.78 -1.67
N ALA A 311 8.22 2.25 -1.66
CA ALA A 311 9.44 3.03 -1.42
C ALA A 311 10.08 3.53 -2.73
N ALA A 312 9.71 2.94 -3.87
CA ALA A 312 10.24 3.26 -5.20
C ALA A 312 9.19 3.87 -6.15
N LEU A 313 7.89 3.64 -5.88
CA LEU A 313 6.79 4.24 -6.65
C LEU A 313 6.46 5.66 -6.15
N PRO A 314 6.06 6.59 -7.04
CA PRO A 314 5.79 7.99 -6.69
C PRO A 314 4.56 8.16 -5.79
N ASP A 315 3.54 7.33 -5.95
CA ASP A 315 2.44 7.19 -5.00
C ASP A 315 1.91 5.75 -4.94
N GLY A 316 0.77 5.55 -4.28
CA GLY A 316 0.14 4.24 -4.08
C GLY A 316 -1.21 4.10 -4.79
N ARG A 317 -1.50 4.90 -5.81
CA ARG A 317 -2.76 4.80 -6.56
C ARG A 317 -2.76 3.59 -7.48
N LEU A 318 -3.95 3.07 -7.79
CA LEU A 318 -4.13 1.95 -8.72
C LEU A 318 -3.44 2.24 -10.07
N ARG A 319 -3.75 3.38 -10.70
CA ARG A 319 -3.15 3.83 -11.97
C ARG A 319 -1.62 3.96 -11.98
N THR A 320 -0.98 4.11 -10.81
CA THR A 320 0.50 4.04 -10.68
C THR A 320 1.01 2.61 -10.58
N MET A 321 0.27 1.72 -9.91
CA MET A 321 0.60 0.29 -9.84
C MET A 321 0.42 -0.37 -11.22
N GLU A 322 -0.69 -0.08 -11.92
CA GLU A 322 -0.99 -0.53 -13.29
C GLU A 322 0.17 -0.30 -14.26
N ALA A 323 0.54 0.96 -14.50
CA ALA A 323 1.59 1.30 -15.45
C ALA A 323 2.96 0.76 -15.04
N ARG A 324 3.27 0.73 -13.74
CA ARG A 324 4.63 0.39 -13.24
C ARG A 324 4.85 -1.11 -12.98
N LEU A 325 3.77 -1.89 -12.83
CA LEU A 325 3.83 -3.32 -12.52
C LEU A 325 3.23 -4.17 -13.65
N CYS A 326 2.16 -3.71 -14.31
CA CYS A 326 1.45 -4.46 -15.34
C CYS A 326 1.55 -3.86 -16.75
N GLY A 327 2.25 -2.73 -16.93
CA GLY A 327 2.40 -2.09 -18.25
C GLY A 327 1.10 -1.50 -18.82
N PHE A 328 0.05 -1.36 -17.99
CA PHE A 328 -1.23 -0.83 -18.43
C PHE A 328 -1.22 0.71 -18.36
N GLU A 329 -1.24 1.37 -19.52
CA GLU A 329 -1.37 2.81 -19.65
C GLU A 329 -2.79 3.19 -20.13
N ARG A 330 -3.53 3.90 -19.28
CA ARG A 330 -4.90 4.31 -19.58
C ARG A 330 -4.98 5.51 -20.53
N VAL A 331 -5.61 5.31 -21.67
CA VAL A 331 -5.84 6.30 -22.74
C VAL A 331 -7.29 6.80 -22.70
N GLY A 332 -7.50 8.12 -22.72
CA GLY A 332 -8.86 8.70 -22.75
C GLY A 332 -9.71 8.42 -21.50
N ASP A 333 -9.07 8.03 -20.40
CA ASP A 333 -9.72 7.65 -19.14
C ASP A 333 -10.33 8.86 -18.41
N LEU A 334 -11.56 8.68 -17.92
CA LEU A 334 -12.27 9.68 -17.14
C LEU A 334 -11.60 9.80 -15.76
N PRO A 335 -11.23 11.00 -15.27
CA PRO A 335 -10.78 11.15 -13.91
C PRO A 335 -11.87 10.67 -12.93
N GLY A 336 -11.60 9.70 -12.06
CA GLY A 336 -12.55 9.20 -11.06
C GLY A 336 -13.06 10.22 -10.01
N SER A 337 -12.73 11.51 -10.17
CA SER A 337 -13.39 12.64 -9.51
C SER A 337 -14.59 13.19 -10.29
N GLU A 338 -14.70 12.92 -11.59
CA GLU A 338 -15.82 13.30 -12.47
C GLU A 338 -16.96 12.25 -12.46
N ALA A 339 -16.68 11.01 -12.07
CA ALA A 339 -17.69 9.94 -12.03
C ALA A 339 -18.96 10.29 -11.22
N PRO A 340 -18.88 10.91 -10.02
CA PRO A 340 -20.07 11.41 -9.31
C PRO A 340 -20.87 12.45 -10.11
N ALA A 341 -20.20 13.34 -10.83
CA ALA A 341 -20.85 14.39 -11.61
C ALA A 341 -21.56 13.82 -12.84
N ALA A 342 -20.99 12.79 -13.48
CA ALA A 342 -21.65 12.06 -14.57
C ALA A 342 -22.97 11.42 -14.11
N TRP A 343 -22.96 10.71 -12.98
CA TRP A 343 -24.18 10.11 -12.42
C TRP A 343 -25.23 11.16 -12.00
N LEU A 344 -24.79 12.23 -11.31
CA LEU A 344 -25.69 13.33 -10.93
C LEU A 344 -26.27 14.11 -12.12
N ASN A 345 -25.61 14.12 -13.28
CA ASN A 345 -26.17 14.70 -14.50
C ASN A 345 -27.20 13.77 -15.15
N PHE A 346 -26.93 12.46 -15.18
CA PHE A 346 -27.91 11.45 -15.62
C PHE A 346 -29.23 11.54 -14.84
N LEU A 347 -29.18 11.58 -13.50
CA LEU A 347 -30.38 11.76 -12.66
C LEU A 347 -31.17 13.05 -12.94
N ARG A 348 -30.53 14.05 -13.55
CA ARG A 348 -31.15 15.35 -13.89
C ARG A 348 -31.59 15.44 -15.34
N GLY A 349 -31.49 14.37 -16.13
CA GLY A 349 -31.75 14.39 -17.57
C GLY A 349 -30.79 15.30 -18.34
N ARG A 350 -29.55 15.44 -17.87
CA ARG A 350 -28.50 16.29 -18.47
C ARG A 350 -27.41 15.43 -19.10
N ALA A 351 -26.74 15.99 -20.10
CA ALA A 351 -25.66 15.30 -20.80
C ALA A 351 -24.54 14.89 -19.82
N HIS A 352 -24.08 13.64 -19.95
CA HIS A 352 -23.22 12.97 -18.98
C HIS A 352 -22.18 12.07 -19.63
N ARG A 353 -21.13 11.71 -18.88
CA ARG A 353 -20.02 10.87 -19.35
C ARG A 353 -20.03 9.47 -18.74
N LEU A 354 -21.21 8.93 -18.47
CA LEU A 354 -21.36 7.63 -17.80
C LEU A 354 -20.66 6.48 -18.55
N GLU A 355 -20.66 6.46 -19.88
CA GLU A 355 -19.93 5.41 -20.63
C GLU A 355 -18.42 5.39 -20.29
N GLY A 356 -17.83 6.57 -20.04
CA GLY A 356 -16.47 6.69 -19.52
C GLY A 356 -16.29 6.15 -18.09
N VAL A 357 -17.29 6.31 -17.21
CA VAL A 357 -17.30 5.69 -15.87
C VAL A 357 -17.42 4.17 -15.98
N PHE A 358 -18.26 3.71 -16.90
CA PHE A 358 -18.47 2.30 -17.22
C PHE A 358 -17.20 1.64 -17.78
N ARG A 359 -16.42 2.34 -18.60
CA ARG A 359 -15.08 1.92 -19.00
C ARG A 359 -14.09 1.93 -17.83
N HIS A 360 -14.06 2.98 -17.02
CA HIS A 360 -13.17 3.11 -15.86
C HIS A 360 -13.33 1.90 -14.91
N ASN A 361 -14.53 1.67 -14.39
CA ASN A 361 -14.82 0.57 -13.47
C ASN A 361 -14.53 -0.82 -14.08
N LEU A 362 -14.67 -1.01 -15.40
CA LEU A 362 -14.26 -2.25 -16.07
C LEU A 362 -12.73 -2.41 -16.04
N GLU A 363 -11.98 -1.36 -16.41
CA GLU A 363 -10.51 -1.35 -16.35
C GLU A 363 -9.99 -1.58 -14.93
N ASP A 364 -10.61 -0.97 -13.91
CA ASP A 364 -10.27 -1.16 -12.50
C ASP A 364 -10.43 -2.63 -12.09
N VAL A 365 -11.57 -3.25 -12.41
CA VAL A 365 -11.82 -4.68 -12.12
C VAL A 365 -10.80 -5.59 -12.83
N LEU A 366 -10.47 -5.33 -14.10
CA LEU A 366 -9.44 -6.09 -14.84
C LEU A 366 -8.04 -5.89 -14.26
N SER A 367 -7.71 -4.69 -13.80
CA SER A 367 -6.46 -4.38 -13.10
C SER A 367 -6.32 -5.14 -11.79
N LEU A 368 -7.42 -5.43 -11.07
CA LEU A 368 -7.37 -6.28 -9.89
C LEU A 368 -6.88 -7.70 -10.22
N VAL A 369 -7.23 -8.23 -11.40
CA VAL A 369 -6.81 -9.56 -11.85
C VAL A 369 -5.31 -9.59 -12.13
N THR A 370 -4.81 -8.67 -12.96
CA THR A 370 -3.39 -8.65 -13.35
C THR A 370 -2.48 -8.25 -12.20
N LEU A 371 -2.92 -7.37 -11.29
CA LEU A 371 -2.17 -7.04 -10.08
C LEU A 371 -2.19 -8.17 -9.03
N ALA A 372 -3.25 -8.99 -8.96
CA ALA A 372 -3.25 -10.21 -8.15
C ALA A 372 -2.30 -11.26 -8.72
N ALA A 373 -2.24 -11.41 -10.05
CA ALA A 373 -1.27 -12.24 -10.75
C ALA A 373 0.16 -11.79 -10.41
N HIS A 374 0.46 -10.50 -10.61
CA HIS A 374 1.75 -9.89 -10.28
C HIS A 374 2.15 -10.09 -8.81
N LEU A 375 1.22 -9.88 -7.88
CA LEU A 375 1.45 -10.10 -6.45
C LEU A 375 1.86 -11.56 -6.17
N GLY A 376 1.13 -12.52 -6.72
CA GLY A 376 1.40 -13.96 -6.54
C GLY A 376 2.65 -14.49 -7.25
N ARG A 377 3.37 -13.65 -8.01
CA ARG A 377 4.66 -13.98 -8.64
C ARG A 377 5.85 -13.28 -7.97
N SER A 378 5.63 -12.53 -6.90
CA SER A 378 6.63 -11.66 -6.26
C SER A 378 7.89 -12.40 -5.80
N ARG A 379 7.78 -13.62 -5.28
CA ARG A 379 8.93 -14.44 -4.88
C ARG A 379 9.59 -15.19 -6.03
N ALA A 380 8.85 -15.50 -7.10
CA ALA A 380 9.39 -16.14 -8.29
C ALA A 380 10.19 -15.15 -9.16
N GLU A 381 9.83 -13.86 -9.11
CA GLU A 381 10.38 -12.78 -9.95
C GLU A 381 10.26 -13.04 -11.46
N GLN A 382 9.38 -13.95 -11.85
CA GLN A 382 9.07 -14.36 -13.21
C GLN A 382 7.55 -14.55 -13.36
N ARG A 383 7.03 -14.20 -14.52
CA ARG A 383 5.64 -14.46 -14.96
C ARG A 383 5.40 -15.95 -15.19
N ALA A 384 4.19 -16.33 -15.61
CA ALA A 384 3.86 -17.72 -15.93
C ALA A 384 4.66 -18.24 -17.13
N ASP A 385 4.90 -17.37 -18.12
CA ASP A 385 5.65 -17.63 -19.35
C ASP A 385 7.19 -17.52 -19.21
N GLY A 386 7.69 -17.29 -17.99
CA GLY A 386 9.12 -17.14 -17.71
C GLY A 386 9.70 -15.73 -17.96
N ARG A 387 8.94 -14.77 -18.50
CA ARG A 387 9.39 -13.37 -18.60
C ARG A 387 9.68 -12.80 -17.19
N PRO A 388 10.70 -11.94 -17.02
CA PRO A 388 11.01 -11.35 -15.73
C PRO A 388 9.86 -10.46 -15.22
N LEU A 389 9.65 -10.45 -13.91
CA LEU A 389 8.60 -9.68 -13.27
C LEU A 389 8.97 -8.19 -13.23
N SER A 390 8.12 -7.37 -13.86
CA SER A 390 8.19 -5.91 -13.99
C SER A 390 8.27 -5.14 -12.66
N GLY A 391 8.69 -3.87 -12.73
CA GLY A 391 8.79 -2.97 -11.57
C GLY A 391 10.15 -3.05 -10.83
N HIS A 392 10.17 -2.50 -9.62
CA HIS A 392 11.43 -2.22 -8.89
C HIS A 392 11.97 -3.45 -8.15
N GLY A 393 12.77 -4.29 -8.82
CA GLY A 393 13.33 -5.53 -8.27
C GLY A 393 14.21 -5.38 -7.02
N ALA A 394 14.89 -4.25 -6.83
CA ALA A 394 15.63 -3.96 -5.59
C ALA A 394 14.67 -3.71 -4.41
N ALA A 395 13.67 -2.85 -4.59
CA ALA A 395 12.66 -2.55 -3.57
C ALA A 395 11.84 -3.80 -3.18
N ARG A 396 11.46 -4.61 -4.18
CA ARG A 396 10.82 -5.91 -3.98
C ARG A 396 11.66 -6.81 -3.06
N ALA A 397 12.95 -6.93 -3.34
CA ALA A 397 13.86 -7.78 -2.57
C ALA A 397 14.02 -7.30 -1.12
N VAL A 398 14.21 -5.99 -0.89
CA VAL A 398 14.24 -5.40 0.46
C VAL A 398 12.95 -5.71 1.24
N SER A 399 11.80 -5.52 0.61
CA SER A 399 10.50 -5.73 1.26
C SER A 399 10.18 -7.20 1.51
N LEU A 400 10.59 -8.11 0.63
CA LEU A 400 10.48 -9.56 0.86
C LEU A 400 11.40 -10.02 1.99
N ALA A 401 12.64 -9.54 2.06
CA ALA A 401 13.56 -9.83 3.17
C ALA A 401 12.95 -9.41 4.52
N ARG A 402 12.42 -8.18 4.60
CA ARG A 402 11.74 -7.66 5.79
C ARG A 402 10.48 -8.46 6.15
N ALA A 403 9.65 -8.82 5.17
CA ALA A 403 8.47 -9.65 5.37
C ALA A 403 8.84 -11.04 5.93
N LEU A 404 9.87 -11.68 5.38
CA LEU A 404 10.37 -12.98 5.85
C LEU A 404 10.93 -12.89 7.27
N VAL A 405 11.71 -11.86 7.61
CA VAL A 405 12.18 -11.63 9.00
C VAL A 405 10.99 -11.45 9.96
N SER A 406 9.96 -10.70 9.54
CA SER A 406 8.77 -10.43 10.35
C SER A 406 7.92 -11.68 10.59
N ASN A 407 7.91 -12.60 9.63
CA ASN A 407 7.29 -13.92 9.72
C ASN A 407 8.24 -15.00 10.30
N GLY A 408 9.38 -14.62 10.90
CA GLY A 408 10.34 -15.53 11.52
C GLY A 408 11.24 -16.33 10.56
N GLN A 409 11.00 -16.27 9.25
CA GLN A 409 11.71 -16.99 8.18
C GLN A 409 13.08 -16.36 7.84
N ARG A 410 13.90 -16.11 8.87
CA ARG A 410 15.19 -15.39 8.76
C ARG A 410 16.17 -16.03 7.77
N ALA A 411 16.19 -17.36 7.68
CA ALA A 411 17.09 -18.08 6.77
C ALA A 411 16.78 -17.77 5.30
N ALA A 412 15.49 -17.73 4.93
CA ALA A 412 15.08 -17.34 3.59
C ALA A 412 15.35 -15.84 3.32
N ALA A 413 15.18 -14.99 4.34
CA ALA A 413 15.38 -13.54 4.23
C ALA A 413 16.80 -13.14 3.82
N ILE A 414 17.83 -13.90 4.24
CA ILE A 414 19.23 -13.67 3.84
C ILE A 414 19.37 -13.57 2.32
N SER A 415 18.81 -14.53 1.58
CA SER A 415 18.91 -14.56 0.11
C SER A 415 18.18 -13.40 -0.59
N TRP A 416 17.26 -12.73 0.12
CA TRP A 416 16.58 -11.53 -0.36
C TRP A 416 17.34 -10.25 0.01
N TYR A 417 18.02 -10.22 1.16
CA TYR A 417 19.00 -9.18 1.46
C TYR A 417 20.16 -9.19 0.46
N GLU A 418 20.70 -10.36 0.13
CA GLU A 418 21.77 -10.51 -0.87
C GLU A 418 21.33 -9.97 -2.25
N ARG A 419 20.19 -10.44 -2.78
CA ARG A 419 19.57 -9.89 -4.00
C ARG A 419 19.32 -8.38 -3.94
N ALA A 420 18.93 -7.84 -2.79
CA ALA A 420 18.72 -6.41 -2.64
C ALA A 420 20.03 -5.63 -2.73
N ARG A 421 21.11 -6.11 -2.10
CA ARG A 421 22.45 -5.50 -2.13
C ARG A 421 23.04 -5.51 -3.54
N GLU A 422 22.86 -6.60 -4.28
CA GLU A 422 23.29 -6.74 -5.69
C GLU A 422 22.59 -5.77 -6.65
N ARG A 423 21.35 -5.37 -6.34
CA ARG A 423 20.46 -4.60 -7.25
C ARG A 423 20.33 -3.12 -6.89
N LEU A 424 20.88 -2.68 -5.77
CA LEU A 424 20.86 -1.27 -5.38
C LEU A 424 21.99 -0.52 -6.09
N GLU A 425 21.66 0.56 -6.77
CA GLU A 425 22.63 1.47 -7.40
C GLU A 425 23.55 2.15 -6.37
N LEU A 426 23.06 2.36 -5.15
CA LEU A 426 23.78 2.98 -4.04
C LEU A 426 23.64 2.15 -2.75
N PRO A 427 24.72 1.93 -1.99
CA PRO A 427 24.66 1.19 -0.73
C PRO A 427 23.69 1.81 0.28
N SER A 428 22.83 0.98 0.87
CA SER A 428 21.90 1.42 1.92
C SER A 428 22.37 0.95 3.29
N ARG A 429 22.85 1.87 4.14
CA ARG A 429 23.30 1.53 5.51
C ARG A 429 22.21 0.83 6.33
N THR A 430 20.95 1.23 6.17
CA THR A 430 19.83 0.54 6.82
C THR A 430 19.73 -0.92 6.38
N LEU A 431 19.92 -1.21 5.09
CA LEU A 431 19.90 -2.57 4.56
C LEU A 431 21.10 -3.40 5.04
N GLU A 432 22.31 -2.83 5.03
CA GLU A 432 23.52 -3.51 5.50
C GLU A 432 23.41 -3.92 6.97
N LEU A 433 22.85 -3.05 7.82
CA LEU A 433 22.60 -3.37 9.22
C LEU A 433 21.50 -4.43 9.39
N GLU A 434 20.39 -4.34 8.64
CA GLU A 434 19.33 -5.36 8.66
C GLU A 434 19.85 -6.75 8.22
N TYR A 435 20.71 -6.79 7.20
CA TYR A 435 21.39 -7.99 6.73
C TYR A 435 22.34 -8.55 7.80
N ALA A 436 23.22 -7.72 8.35
CA ALA A 436 24.15 -8.11 9.41
C ALA A 436 23.43 -8.65 10.66
N GLU A 437 22.30 -8.04 11.04
CA GLU A 437 21.43 -8.55 12.11
C GLU A 437 20.79 -9.90 11.77
N ALA A 438 20.32 -10.10 10.53
CA ALA A 438 19.76 -11.38 10.09
C ALA A 438 20.81 -12.50 10.16
N LEU A 439 22.04 -12.23 9.70
CA LEU A 439 23.19 -13.14 9.83
C LEU A 439 23.49 -13.46 11.30
N ARG A 440 23.55 -12.43 12.17
CA ARG A 440 23.86 -12.57 13.61
C ARG A 440 22.79 -13.38 14.34
N LEU A 441 21.51 -13.18 14.03
CA LEU A 441 20.42 -13.95 14.64
C LEU A 441 20.42 -15.43 14.23
N LEU A 442 21.09 -15.78 13.13
CA LEU A 442 21.29 -17.15 12.65
C LEU A 442 22.68 -17.71 13.00
N ARG A 443 23.49 -16.98 13.80
CA ARG A 443 24.88 -17.33 14.15
C ARG A 443 25.77 -17.66 12.93
N GLN A 444 25.57 -16.99 11.80
CA GLN A 444 26.48 -17.14 10.65
C GLN A 444 27.80 -16.41 10.92
N PRO A 445 28.98 -17.02 10.73
CA PRO A 445 30.27 -16.39 11.04
C PRO A 445 30.48 -15.02 10.34
N ARG A 446 30.03 -14.91 9.08
CA ARG A 446 30.08 -13.66 8.29
C ARG A 446 29.28 -12.49 8.88
N ALA A 447 28.45 -12.70 9.90
CA ALA A 447 27.78 -11.62 10.63
C ALA A 447 28.79 -10.69 11.31
N GLU A 448 29.87 -11.25 11.86
CA GLU A 448 30.87 -10.46 12.57
C GLU A 448 31.63 -9.56 11.61
N VAL A 449 32.06 -10.10 10.46
CA VAL A 449 32.71 -9.34 9.40
C VAL A 449 31.84 -8.18 8.94
N ALA A 450 30.57 -8.45 8.61
CA ALA A 450 29.62 -7.42 8.19
C ALA A 450 29.39 -6.34 9.27
N LEU A 451 29.32 -6.72 10.55
CA LEU A 451 29.19 -5.78 11.66
C LEU A 451 30.47 -4.95 11.87
N ARG A 452 31.66 -5.54 11.74
CA ARG A 452 32.95 -4.84 11.85
C ARG A 452 33.10 -3.82 10.71
N GLU A 453 32.89 -4.23 9.46
CA GLU A 453 32.90 -3.36 8.28
C GLU A 453 31.88 -2.21 8.41
N PHE A 454 30.66 -2.51 8.87
CA PHE A 454 29.66 -1.49 9.15
C PHE A 454 30.17 -0.48 10.18
N CYS A 455 30.73 -0.96 11.29
CA CYS A 455 31.24 -0.14 12.37
C CYS A 455 32.53 0.62 12.04
N THR A 456 33.28 0.30 10.97
CA THR A 456 34.47 1.09 10.57
C THR A 456 34.17 2.12 9.48
N ALA A 457 33.12 1.93 8.69
CA ALA A 457 32.85 2.77 7.53
C ALA A 457 32.45 4.22 7.84
N VAL A 458 31.53 4.45 8.80
CA VAL A 458 31.08 5.80 9.23
C VAL A 458 30.64 5.74 10.70
N ASP A 459 30.89 6.81 11.45
CA ASP A 459 30.29 7.07 12.76
C ASP A 459 28.95 7.81 12.58
N ASP A 460 27.83 7.08 12.61
CA ASP A 460 26.49 7.65 12.49
C ASP A 460 25.50 7.08 13.53
N ARG A 461 24.23 7.46 13.40
CA ARG A 461 23.15 7.00 14.28
C ARG A 461 22.89 5.49 14.21
N LEU A 462 23.13 4.85 13.07
CA LEU A 462 23.01 3.39 12.87
C LEU A 462 24.25 2.64 13.37
N THR A 463 25.40 3.29 13.51
CA THR A 463 26.62 2.68 14.09
C THR A 463 26.43 2.25 15.54
N VAL A 464 25.58 2.93 16.31
CA VAL A 464 25.25 2.55 17.71
C VAL A 464 24.59 1.15 17.81
N PRO A 465 23.46 0.85 17.14
CA PRO A 465 22.89 -0.51 17.18
C PRO A 465 23.81 -1.58 16.57
N ALA A 466 24.64 -1.24 15.58
CA ALA A 466 25.65 -2.16 15.05
C ALA A 466 26.71 -2.54 16.11
N LEU A 467 27.27 -1.55 16.83
CA LEU A 467 28.22 -1.78 17.92
C LEU A 467 27.60 -2.58 19.07
N VAL A 468 26.35 -2.30 19.44
CA VAL A 468 25.60 -3.08 20.44
C VAL A 468 25.51 -4.56 20.05
N SER A 469 25.39 -4.85 18.75
CA SER A 469 25.29 -6.21 18.24
C SER A 469 26.63 -6.89 18.02
N LEU A 470 27.68 -6.16 17.65
CA LEU A 470 29.05 -6.66 17.65
C LEU A 470 29.50 -7.00 19.08
N ALA A 471 29.12 -6.18 20.08
CA ALA A 471 29.35 -6.48 21.50
C ALA A 471 28.60 -7.75 21.98
N LYS A 472 27.47 -8.12 21.36
CA LYS A 472 26.80 -9.41 21.61
C LYS A 472 27.55 -10.57 20.96
N VAL A 473 28.22 -10.36 19.84
CA VAL A 473 29.09 -11.37 19.21
C VAL A 473 30.30 -11.63 20.12
N ALA A 474 31.04 -10.58 20.49
CA ALA A 474 32.18 -10.70 21.41
C ALA A 474 31.78 -11.40 22.72
N GLU A 475 30.74 -10.93 23.43
CA GLU A 475 30.29 -11.51 24.71
C GLU A 475 29.72 -12.94 24.57
N HIS A 476 28.84 -13.22 23.59
CA HIS A 476 28.05 -14.46 23.56
C HIS A 476 28.58 -15.54 22.59
N TRP A 477 29.50 -15.21 21.67
CA TRP A 477 30.10 -16.19 20.74
C TRP A 477 31.54 -16.49 21.14
N HIS A 478 32.32 -15.46 21.48
CA HIS A 478 33.75 -15.60 21.78
C HIS A 478 34.06 -15.59 23.28
N GLY A 479 33.14 -15.08 24.11
CA GLY A 479 33.36 -14.88 25.54
C GLY A 479 34.24 -13.67 25.89
N ASP A 480 34.63 -12.87 24.90
CA ASP A 480 35.48 -11.70 25.09
C ASP A 480 34.67 -10.53 25.66
N ARG A 481 34.68 -10.44 26.99
CA ARG A 481 34.10 -9.34 27.75
C ARG A 481 34.87 -8.03 27.61
N GLY A 482 36.18 -8.09 27.33
CA GLY A 482 37.04 -6.92 27.16
C GLY A 482 36.71 -6.16 25.87
N GLU A 483 36.64 -6.88 24.75
CA GLU A 483 36.15 -6.33 23.48
C GLU A 483 34.69 -5.87 23.60
N ALA A 484 33.80 -6.69 24.20
CA ALA A 484 32.40 -6.30 24.39
C ALA A 484 32.26 -4.99 25.18
N ALA A 485 33.06 -4.79 26.24
CA ALA A 485 33.12 -3.56 27.01
C ALA A 485 33.67 -2.37 26.19
N GLY A 486 34.73 -2.58 25.40
CA GLY A 486 35.28 -1.56 24.49
C GLY A 486 34.28 -1.08 23.45
N LEU A 487 33.56 -2.01 22.82
CA LEU A 487 32.48 -1.71 21.87
C LEU A 487 31.32 -0.96 22.52
N CYS A 488 30.95 -1.32 23.76
CA CYS A 488 29.93 -0.60 24.52
C CYS A 488 30.36 0.83 24.86
N ARG A 489 31.62 1.04 25.27
CA ARG A 489 32.18 2.38 25.52
C ARG A 489 32.18 3.25 24.24
N ARG A 490 32.56 2.69 23.09
CA ARG A 490 32.46 3.40 21.80
C ARG A 490 31.01 3.76 21.45
N ALA A 491 30.06 2.85 21.68
CA ALA A 491 28.65 3.10 21.41
C ALA A 491 28.06 4.20 22.30
N LEU A 492 28.48 4.29 23.57
CA LEU A 492 28.09 5.37 24.50
C LEU A 492 28.55 6.75 23.98
N GLY A 493 29.81 6.90 23.60
CA GLY A 493 30.32 8.16 23.04
C GLY A 493 29.66 8.58 21.71
N LEU A 494 29.07 7.64 20.97
CA LEU A 494 28.26 7.92 19.78
C LEU A 494 26.80 8.32 20.08
N ILE A 495 26.25 7.86 21.21
CA ILE A 495 24.91 8.29 21.65
C ILE A 495 24.94 9.78 21.97
N GLU A 496 25.95 10.25 22.71
CA GLU A 496 26.13 11.67 23.05
C GLU A 496 26.20 12.59 21.81
N ARG A 497 26.73 12.09 20.69
CA ARG A 497 26.88 12.85 19.43
C ARG A 497 25.66 12.78 18.50
N HIS A 498 24.94 11.65 18.46
CA HIS A 498 23.95 11.37 17.41
C HIS A 498 22.53 11.01 17.90
N HIS A 499 22.32 10.94 19.22
CA HIS A 499 21.03 10.60 19.83
C HIS A 499 20.67 11.58 20.94
N SER A 500 19.41 12.01 20.99
CA SER A 500 18.89 12.92 22.00
C SER A 500 17.59 12.42 22.61
N GLY A 501 17.18 13.04 23.72
CA GLY A 501 15.93 12.76 24.40
C GLY A 501 15.79 11.32 24.92
N ALA A 502 14.54 10.85 24.99
CA ALA A 502 14.18 9.58 25.63
C ALA A 502 14.82 8.34 24.97
N GLU A 503 15.18 8.41 23.69
CA GLU A 503 15.81 7.31 22.96
C GLU A 503 17.29 7.16 23.31
N GLY A 504 18.04 8.26 23.35
CA GLY A 504 19.42 8.27 23.85
C GLY A 504 19.48 7.74 25.28
N ALA A 505 18.63 8.27 26.17
CA ALA A 505 18.53 7.81 27.56
C ALA A 505 18.10 6.32 27.73
N ARG A 506 17.42 5.73 26.74
CA ARG A 506 17.15 4.28 26.73
C ARG A 506 18.41 3.51 26.32
N LEU A 507 19.04 3.90 25.21
CA LEU A 507 20.24 3.24 24.69
C LEU A 507 21.42 3.29 25.68
N THR A 508 21.63 4.44 26.34
CA THR A 508 22.62 4.58 27.43
C THR A 508 22.35 3.58 28.55
N ARG A 509 21.11 3.51 29.08
CA ARG A 509 20.77 2.54 30.15
C ARG A 509 20.90 1.08 29.72
N ASP A 510 20.68 0.75 28.46
CA ASP A 510 20.88 -0.61 27.94
C ASP A 510 22.38 -0.95 27.82
N LEU A 511 23.20 0.00 27.40
CA LEU A 511 24.65 -0.14 27.29
C LEU A 511 25.36 -0.15 28.65
N THR A 512 25.03 0.75 29.58
CA THR A 512 25.61 0.74 30.94
C THR A 512 25.31 -0.58 31.66
N ARG A 513 24.09 -1.11 31.53
CA ARG A 513 23.75 -2.44 32.06
C ARG A 513 24.49 -3.59 31.39
N ARG A 514 24.95 -3.42 30.15
CA ARG A 514 25.79 -4.40 29.44
C ARG A 514 27.27 -4.28 29.83
N LEU A 515 27.77 -3.06 30.01
CA LEU A 515 29.12 -2.78 30.48
C LEU A 515 29.37 -3.39 31.87
N ALA A 516 28.45 -3.18 32.81
CA ALA A 516 28.52 -3.76 34.16
C ALA A 516 28.55 -5.30 34.15
N ARG A 517 27.80 -5.97 33.26
CA ARG A 517 27.88 -7.44 33.10
C ARG A 517 29.20 -7.94 32.52
N CYS A 518 29.92 -7.10 31.78
CA CYS A 518 31.23 -7.44 31.26
C CYS A 518 32.32 -7.41 32.35
N GLY A 519 32.02 -6.92 33.56
CA GLY A 519 33.00 -6.82 34.65
C GLY A 519 34.02 -5.69 34.45
N ALA A 520 33.62 -4.64 33.74
CA ALA A 520 34.39 -3.42 33.58
C ALA A 520 33.85 -2.35 34.55
N ASP A 521 34.34 -2.40 35.78
CA ASP A 521 34.37 -1.27 36.72
C ASP A 521 35.61 -0.39 36.42
#